data_AF-A0A2S5B9A8-F1
#
_entry.id   AF-A0A2S5B9A8-F1
#
_cell.length_a   1.000
_cell.length_b   1.000
_cell.length_c   1.000
_cell.angle_alpha   90.00
_cell.angle_beta   90.00
_cell.angle_gamma   90.00
#
_symmetry.space_group_name_H-M   'P 1'
#
loop_
_entity.id
_entity.type
_entity.pdbx_description
1 polymer ?
#
loop_
_entity_poly.entity_id
_entity_poly.type
_entity_poly.pdbx_seq_one_letter_code
_entity_poly.pdbx_strand_id
1 'polypeptide(L)'
;MAVESASNDLHPDWLDSDDEADAHYQYAAEAQSRRSPNDELELEYRQVTVTGSAFATYRAILLWLHCGYIDFAPLNSSLSPRNPTSKETRDKVYKDSLEAAPTLPLPASPKSVFRLAHLLQLPELQELALGALVASLTVEGAACELFSPVALAYDEVRDAVREFVLDHVGEVSATAAWKEASTKAAQRSTEDALMVMMELFEGLGVSA
;
A
#
# COMPACT_ATOMS: atom_id res chain seq x y z
N MET A 1 -23.10 35.59 16.48
CA MET A 1 -23.38 34.15 16.37
C MET A 1 -22.09 33.49 15.94
N ALA A 2 -21.49 32.72 16.84
CA ALA A 2 -20.31 31.93 16.54
C ALA A 2 -20.71 30.80 15.60
N VAL A 3 -20.01 30.65 14.48
CA VAL A 3 -20.03 29.41 13.70
C VAL A 3 -18.82 28.65 14.16
N GLU A 4 -19.06 27.60 14.97
CA GLU A 4 -18.09 26.57 15.29
C GLU A 4 -17.49 26.05 13.98
N SER A 5 -16.23 26.40 13.74
CA SER A 5 -15.41 25.73 12.74
C SER A 5 -15.12 24.34 13.28
N ALA A 6 -15.93 23.36 12.85
CA ALA A 6 -15.64 21.95 13.04
C ALA A 6 -14.19 21.71 12.62
N SER A 7 -13.41 21.21 13.57
CA SER A 7 -12.02 20.79 13.38
C SER A 7 -11.97 19.87 12.17
N ASN A 8 -11.30 20.33 11.12
CA ASN A 8 -11.04 19.54 9.92
C ASN A 8 -9.87 18.60 10.22
N ASP A 9 -10.07 17.68 11.18
CA ASP A 9 -9.17 16.56 11.47
C ASP A 9 -9.52 15.39 10.53
N LEU A 10 -9.64 15.69 9.23
CA LEU A 10 -9.55 14.67 8.20
C LEU A 10 -8.07 14.28 8.12
N HIS A 11 -7.66 13.37 9.00
CA HIS A 11 -6.43 12.63 8.81
C HIS A 11 -6.50 12.02 7.41
N PRO A 12 -5.59 12.38 6.49
CA PRO A 12 -5.70 11.92 5.12
C PRO A 12 -5.53 10.39 5.11
N ASP A 13 -6.62 9.66 4.89
CA ASP A 13 -6.64 8.19 4.63
C ASP A 13 -5.77 7.79 3.43
N TRP A 14 -5.23 8.78 2.72
CA TRP A 14 -4.30 8.72 1.59
C TRP A 14 -2.83 8.89 1.96
N LEU A 15 -2.43 8.80 3.24
CA LEU A 15 -1.04 8.41 3.55
C LEU A 15 -0.86 6.96 3.11
N ASP A 16 -0.66 6.80 1.81
CA ASP A 16 -0.26 5.56 1.17
C ASP A 16 0.91 4.99 1.97
N SER A 17 0.68 3.78 2.50
CA SER A 17 1.63 3.13 3.39
C SER A 17 2.94 2.79 2.66
N ASP A 18 2.93 2.75 1.33
CA ASP A 18 4.06 2.39 0.49
C ASP A 18 4.31 3.46 -0.59
N ASP A 19 5.51 4.03 -0.64
CA ASP A 19 5.87 5.08 -1.59
C ASP A 19 5.64 4.63 -3.06
N GLU A 20 4.66 5.23 -3.73
CA GLU A 20 4.27 4.90 -5.10
C GLU A 20 5.21 5.51 -6.17
N ALA A 21 5.11 5.03 -7.41
CA ALA A 21 6.03 5.37 -8.49
C ALA A 21 5.74 6.69 -9.24
N ASP A 22 4.89 7.58 -8.70
CA ASP A 22 4.42 8.79 -9.41
C ASP A 22 5.55 9.71 -9.87
N ALA A 23 6.63 9.82 -9.08
CA ALA A 23 7.81 10.60 -9.44
C ALA A 23 8.46 10.14 -10.77
N HIS A 24 8.38 8.84 -11.09
CA HIS A 24 8.90 8.30 -12.35
C HIS A 24 8.03 8.67 -13.57
N TYR A 25 6.75 9.01 -13.35
CA TYR A 25 5.83 9.40 -14.42
C TYR A 25 5.83 10.91 -14.71
N GLN A 26 6.09 11.75 -13.69
CA GLN A 26 6.13 13.20 -13.85
C GLN A 26 7.18 13.63 -14.91
N TYR A 27 8.35 13.02 -14.91
CA TYR A 27 9.40 13.29 -15.91
C TYR A 27 8.99 12.96 -17.36
N ALA A 28 8.20 11.90 -17.56
CA ALA A 28 7.75 11.50 -18.89
C ALA A 28 6.65 12.44 -19.43
N ALA A 29 5.75 12.90 -18.55
CA ALA A 29 4.69 13.85 -18.91
C ALA A 29 5.25 15.24 -19.27
N GLU A 30 6.24 15.74 -18.54
CA GLU A 30 6.92 17.00 -18.86
C GLU A 30 7.65 16.97 -20.22
N ALA A 31 8.22 15.81 -20.59
CA ALA A 31 8.82 15.62 -21.90
C ALA A 31 7.78 15.59 -23.04
N GLN A 32 6.58 15.04 -22.78
CA GLN A 32 5.47 14.99 -23.73
C GLN A 32 4.71 16.32 -23.87
N SER A 33 4.71 17.14 -22.81
CA SER A 33 4.09 18.48 -22.79
C SER A 33 4.83 19.52 -23.65
N ARG A 34 5.96 19.17 -24.27
CA ARG A 34 6.64 20.02 -25.28
C ARG A 34 5.94 20.00 -26.65
N ARG A 35 4.81 19.31 -26.79
CA ARG A 35 3.97 19.37 -27.99
C ARG A 35 3.32 20.75 -28.10
N SER A 36 3.27 21.27 -29.33
CA SER A 36 2.83 22.64 -29.60
C SER A 36 1.36 22.84 -29.17
N PRO A 37 0.99 24.00 -28.61
CA PRO A 37 -0.41 24.32 -28.23
C PRO A 37 -1.40 24.28 -29.39
N ASN A 38 -0.91 24.18 -30.63
CA ASN A 38 -1.69 24.31 -31.85
C ASN A 38 -2.20 22.97 -32.44
N ASP A 39 -1.93 21.85 -31.76
CA ASP A 39 -2.39 20.50 -32.10
C ASP A 39 -3.53 20.03 -31.15
N GLU A 40 -4.26 20.96 -30.53
CA GLU A 40 -5.51 20.63 -29.85
C GLU A 40 -6.55 20.25 -30.91
N LEU A 41 -6.60 18.96 -31.24
CA LEU A 41 -7.79 18.37 -31.82
C LEU A 41 -8.95 18.74 -30.88
N GLU A 42 -9.91 19.53 -31.37
CA GLU A 42 -11.19 19.80 -30.69
C GLU A 42 -12.00 18.50 -30.59
N LEU A 43 -11.52 17.58 -29.76
CA LEU A 43 -12.24 16.38 -29.38
C LEU A 43 -13.15 16.79 -28.23
N GLU A 44 -14.46 16.60 -28.40
CA GLU A 44 -15.36 16.64 -27.26
C GLU A 44 -14.99 15.48 -26.32
N TYR A 45 -14.55 15.81 -25.10
CA TYR A 45 -14.23 14.82 -24.08
C TYR A 45 -14.96 15.13 -22.78
N ARG A 46 -15.12 14.09 -21.96
CA ARG A 46 -15.56 14.24 -20.58
C ARG A 46 -14.37 14.06 -19.66
N GLN A 47 -14.04 15.09 -18.90
CA GLN A 47 -12.99 15.00 -17.89
C GLN A 47 -13.54 14.41 -16.59
N VAL A 48 -12.85 13.39 -16.08
CA VAL A 48 -13.05 12.87 -14.73
C VAL A 48 -11.72 13.01 -13.98
N THR A 49 -11.72 13.79 -12.91
CA THR A 49 -10.52 13.99 -12.07
C THR A 49 -10.53 12.99 -10.92
N VAL A 50 -9.46 12.21 -10.80
CA VAL A 50 -9.27 11.24 -9.71
C VAL A 50 -8.25 11.81 -8.73
N THR A 51 -8.63 11.93 -7.45
CA THR A 51 -7.77 12.47 -6.39
C THR A 51 -7.47 11.47 -5.26
N GLY A 52 -8.16 10.33 -5.25
CA GLY A 52 -8.08 9.34 -4.17
C GLY A 52 -7.04 8.23 -4.36
N SER A 53 -6.18 8.33 -5.37
CA SER A 53 -5.15 7.33 -5.66
C SER A 53 -3.97 7.96 -6.39
N ALA A 54 -2.79 7.35 -6.22
CA ALA A 54 -1.60 7.71 -6.99
C ALA A 54 -1.80 7.39 -8.47
N PHE A 55 -1.14 8.16 -9.34
CA PHE A 55 -1.24 7.99 -10.78
C PHE A 55 -0.73 6.60 -11.21
N ALA A 56 0.38 6.14 -10.63
CA ALA A 56 0.99 4.84 -10.93
C ALA A 56 0.03 3.68 -10.63
N THR A 57 -0.60 3.70 -9.46
CA THR A 57 -1.59 2.69 -9.04
C THR A 57 -2.78 2.68 -9.99
N TYR A 58 -3.36 3.87 -10.27
CA TYR A 58 -4.51 3.96 -11.17
C TYR A 58 -4.16 3.51 -12.59
N ARG A 59 -2.96 3.85 -13.09
CA ARG A 59 -2.47 3.40 -14.39
C ARG A 59 -2.32 1.87 -14.46
N ALA A 60 -1.83 1.23 -13.40
CA ALA A 60 -1.74 -0.22 -13.31
C ALA A 60 -3.13 -0.88 -13.36
N ILE A 61 -4.11 -0.33 -12.63
CA ILE A 61 -5.50 -0.84 -12.66
C ILE A 61 -6.16 -0.64 -14.03
N LEU A 62 -5.91 0.49 -14.72
CA LEU A 62 -6.41 0.68 -16.08
C LEU A 62 -5.89 -0.39 -17.05
N LEU A 63 -4.63 -0.80 -16.91
CA LEU A 63 -4.09 -1.91 -17.70
C LEU A 63 -4.74 -3.24 -17.32
N TRP A 64 -4.94 -3.50 -16.03
CA TRP A 64 -5.63 -4.69 -15.56
C TRP A 64 -7.07 -4.77 -16.09
N LEU A 65 -7.82 -3.67 -16.07
CA LEU A 65 -9.17 -3.61 -16.66
C LEU A 65 -9.16 -3.86 -18.18
N HIS A 66 -8.06 -3.52 -18.86
CA HIS A 66 -7.95 -3.68 -20.30
C HIS A 66 -7.65 -5.12 -20.71
N CYS A 67 -6.74 -5.81 -20.02
CA CYS A 67 -6.25 -7.13 -20.45
C CYS A 67 -5.96 -8.12 -19.32
N GLY A 68 -6.28 -7.79 -18.07
CA GLY A 68 -6.03 -8.61 -16.88
C GLY A 68 -4.60 -8.56 -16.36
N TYR A 69 -3.71 -7.78 -16.96
CA TYR A 69 -2.31 -7.67 -16.52
C TYR A 69 -2.16 -6.67 -15.37
N ILE A 70 -1.53 -7.10 -14.29
CA ILE A 70 -1.02 -6.24 -13.22
C ILE A 70 0.26 -6.84 -12.65
N ASP A 71 1.17 -5.98 -12.20
CA ASP A 71 2.40 -6.39 -11.53
C ASP A 71 2.49 -5.66 -10.18
N PHE A 72 3.02 -6.34 -9.17
CA PHE A 72 3.03 -5.87 -7.79
C PHE A 72 4.45 -5.60 -7.31
N ALA A 73 4.65 -4.42 -6.73
CA ALA A 73 5.90 -4.10 -6.06
C ALA A 73 5.99 -4.85 -4.72
N PRO A 74 7.20 -5.25 -4.27
CA PRO A 74 7.39 -5.74 -2.92
C PRO A 74 6.95 -4.68 -1.89
N LEU A 75 6.44 -5.15 -0.75
CA LEU A 75 6.06 -4.27 0.36
C LEU A 75 7.24 -3.41 0.79
N ASN A 76 6.97 -2.14 1.16
CA ASN A 76 8.04 -1.24 1.60
C ASN A 76 8.74 -1.77 2.85
N SER A 77 8.00 -2.48 3.72
CA SER A 77 8.54 -3.17 4.89
C SER A 77 9.48 -4.33 4.56
N SER A 78 9.49 -4.84 3.33
CA SER A 78 10.37 -5.92 2.84
C SER A 78 11.60 -5.39 2.10
N LEU A 79 11.71 -4.07 1.91
CA LEU A 79 12.78 -3.41 1.16
C LEU A 79 13.69 -2.59 2.06
N SER A 80 14.93 -2.37 1.62
CA SER A 80 15.86 -1.46 2.27
C SER A 80 15.38 0.00 2.12
N PRO A 81 15.49 0.85 3.16
CA PRO A 81 16.16 0.62 4.44
C PRO A 81 15.28 0.04 5.55
N ARG A 82 13.98 -0.19 5.30
CA ARG A 82 13.03 -0.64 6.33
C ARG A 82 13.29 -2.09 6.76
N ASN A 83 13.65 -2.94 5.81
CA ASN A 83 14.20 -4.26 6.08
C ASN A 83 15.73 -4.24 5.97
N PRO A 84 16.47 -4.32 7.09
CA PRO A 84 17.93 -4.32 7.08
C PRO A 84 18.52 -5.61 6.46
N THR A 85 17.75 -6.69 6.34
CA THR A 85 18.22 -7.92 5.69
C THR A 85 18.06 -7.87 4.17
N SER A 86 17.24 -6.95 3.66
CA SER A 86 17.03 -6.74 2.23
C SER A 86 18.14 -5.92 1.59
N LYS A 87 18.60 -6.37 0.42
CA LYS A 87 19.53 -5.63 -0.44
C LYS A 87 18.82 -4.86 -1.55
N GLU A 88 17.53 -5.12 -1.73
CA GLU A 88 16.71 -4.50 -2.76
C GLU A 88 16.15 -3.18 -2.23
N THR A 89 16.20 -2.16 -3.08
CA THR A 89 15.57 -0.87 -2.83
C THR A 89 14.42 -0.68 -3.80
N ARG A 90 13.44 0.14 -3.42
CA ARG A 90 12.29 0.46 -4.30
C ARG A 90 12.74 1.03 -5.64
N ASP A 91 13.71 1.95 -5.62
CA ASP A 91 14.31 2.53 -6.83
C ASP A 91 14.92 1.48 -7.76
N LYS A 92 15.58 0.46 -7.20
CA LYS A 92 16.17 -0.61 -7.99
C LYS A 92 15.09 -1.46 -8.64
N VAL A 93 14.06 -1.86 -7.87
CA VAL A 93 12.91 -2.61 -8.40
C VAL A 93 12.27 -1.88 -9.58
N TYR A 94 12.05 -0.57 -9.46
CA TYR A 94 11.46 0.22 -10.55
C TYR A 94 12.38 0.35 -11.76
N LYS A 95 13.68 0.53 -11.57
CA LYS A 95 14.66 0.57 -12.67
C LYS A 95 14.70 -0.75 -13.42
N ASP A 96 14.82 -1.86 -12.71
CA ASP A 96 14.88 -3.20 -13.29
C ASP A 96 13.58 -3.51 -14.08
N SER A 97 12.43 -3.10 -13.54
CA SER A 97 11.13 -3.25 -14.21
C SER A 97 11.03 -2.42 -15.49
N LEU A 98 11.53 -1.18 -15.47
CA LEU A 98 11.54 -0.29 -16.64
C LEU A 98 12.49 -0.81 -17.73
N GLU A 99 13.63 -1.36 -17.36
CA GLU A 99 14.58 -1.98 -18.29
C GLU A 99 14.01 -3.25 -18.93
N ALA A 100 13.29 -4.07 -18.15
CA ALA A 100 12.67 -5.30 -18.63
C ALA A 100 11.46 -5.04 -19.55
N ALA A 101 10.61 -4.06 -19.21
CA ALA A 101 9.37 -3.79 -19.92
C ALA A 101 9.03 -2.28 -19.95
N PRO A 102 9.69 -1.48 -20.81
CA PRO A 102 9.60 -0.02 -20.78
C PRO A 102 8.22 0.57 -21.13
N THR A 103 7.32 -0.24 -21.71
CA THR A 103 5.97 0.19 -22.10
C THR A 103 4.92 -0.12 -21.04
N LEU A 104 5.23 -1.04 -20.12
CA LEU A 104 4.29 -1.45 -19.07
C LEU A 104 4.30 -0.45 -17.90
N PRO A 105 3.21 -0.39 -17.11
CA PRO A 105 3.23 0.24 -15.81
C PRO A 105 4.31 -0.34 -14.91
N LEU A 106 4.89 0.54 -14.09
CA LEU A 106 5.74 0.12 -13.00
C LEU A 106 4.87 -0.71 -12.02
N PRO A 107 5.47 -1.70 -11.35
CA PRO A 107 4.75 -2.50 -10.37
C PRO A 107 4.13 -1.60 -9.29
N ALA A 108 2.86 -1.82 -8.98
CA ALA A 108 2.11 -1.01 -8.02
C ALA A 108 2.14 -1.64 -6.62
N SER A 109 2.02 -0.82 -5.58
CA SER A 109 1.89 -1.33 -4.20
C SER A 109 0.65 -2.23 -4.07
N PRO A 110 0.79 -3.48 -3.57
CA PRO A 110 -0.37 -4.36 -3.38
C PRO A 110 -1.38 -3.78 -2.39
N LYS A 111 -0.93 -3.01 -1.38
CA LYS A 111 -1.82 -2.29 -0.45
C LYS A 111 -2.67 -1.24 -1.15
N SER A 112 -2.05 -0.46 -2.03
CA SER A 112 -2.73 0.63 -2.74
C SER A 112 -3.66 0.10 -3.80
N VAL A 113 -3.28 -0.99 -4.48
CA VAL A 113 -4.15 -1.71 -5.40
C VAL A 113 -5.33 -2.32 -4.64
N PHE A 114 -5.13 -2.98 -3.50
CA PHE A 114 -6.22 -3.53 -2.68
C PHE A 114 -7.24 -2.45 -2.30
N ARG A 115 -6.77 -1.31 -1.78
CA ARG A 115 -7.62 -0.17 -1.40
C ARG A 115 -8.39 0.39 -2.59
N LEU A 116 -7.72 0.60 -3.72
CA LEU A 116 -8.38 1.17 -4.92
C LEU A 116 -9.34 0.15 -5.55
N ALA A 117 -9.00 -1.14 -5.57
CA ALA A 117 -9.88 -2.21 -6.02
C ALA A 117 -11.15 -2.29 -5.17
N HIS A 118 -11.03 -2.16 -3.83
CA HIS A 118 -12.18 -2.04 -2.93
C HIS A 118 -13.05 -0.84 -3.28
N LEU A 119 -12.46 0.36 -3.46
CA LEU A 119 -13.18 1.59 -3.81
C LEU A 119 -13.91 1.48 -5.17
N LEU A 120 -13.28 0.83 -6.14
CA LEU A 120 -13.83 0.62 -7.49
C LEU A 120 -14.72 -0.63 -7.60
N GLN A 121 -14.92 -1.37 -6.51
CA GLN A 121 -15.70 -2.61 -6.46
C GLN A 121 -15.20 -3.69 -7.45
N LEU A 122 -13.88 -3.92 -7.44
CA LEU A 122 -13.19 -4.93 -8.26
C LEU A 122 -12.73 -6.11 -7.39
N PRO A 123 -13.63 -7.03 -6.98
CA PRO A 123 -13.33 -8.06 -5.99
C PRO A 123 -12.21 -9.01 -6.44
N GLU A 124 -12.16 -9.36 -7.72
CA GLU A 124 -11.12 -10.24 -8.29
C GLU A 124 -9.73 -9.61 -8.18
N LEU A 125 -9.64 -8.29 -8.41
CA LEU A 125 -8.39 -7.56 -8.26
C LEU A 125 -8.02 -7.36 -6.79
N GLN A 126 -9.01 -7.17 -5.92
CA GLN A 126 -8.81 -7.08 -4.48
C GLN A 126 -8.21 -8.39 -3.94
N GLU A 127 -8.73 -9.54 -4.36
CA GLU A 127 -8.19 -10.86 -3.99
C GLU A 127 -6.75 -11.06 -4.50
N LEU A 128 -6.48 -10.71 -5.76
CA LEU A 128 -5.12 -10.76 -6.33
C LEU A 128 -4.14 -9.89 -5.54
N ALA A 129 -4.56 -8.68 -5.15
CA ALA A 129 -3.73 -7.77 -4.39
C ALA A 129 -3.46 -8.27 -2.96
N LEU A 130 -4.47 -8.88 -2.31
CA LEU A 130 -4.29 -9.51 -1.00
C LEU A 130 -3.31 -10.68 -1.08
N GLY A 131 -3.42 -11.53 -2.10
CA GLY A 131 -2.48 -12.62 -2.34
C GLY A 131 -1.05 -12.13 -2.54
N ALA A 132 -0.87 -11.05 -3.32
CA ALA A 132 0.44 -10.43 -3.53
C ALA A 132 1.02 -9.79 -2.25
N LEU A 133 0.17 -9.20 -1.40
CA LEU A 133 0.55 -8.66 -0.09
C LEU A 133 1.07 -9.80 0.80
N VAL A 134 0.29 -10.87 0.96
CA VAL A 134 0.65 -12.02 1.80
C VAL A 134 1.94 -12.68 1.30
N ALA A 135 2.08 -12.86 -0.01
CA ALA A 135 3.28 -13.43 -0.61
C ALA A 135 4.55 -12.56 -0.41
N SER A 136 4.37 -11.27 -0.12
CA SER A 136 5.46 -10.31 0.11
C SER A 136 5.82 -10.12 1.59
N LEU A 137 5.10 -10.74 2.51
CA LEU A 137 5.36 -10.64 3.95
C LEU A 137 6.71 -11.28 4.31
N THR A 138 7.42 -10.64 5.22
CA THR A 138 8.65 -11.17 5.81
C THR A 138 8.56 -11.11 7.32
N VAL A 139 9.38 -11.90 8.02
CA VAL A 139 9.46 -11.90 9.48
C VAL A 139 9.78 -10.49 10.02
N GLU A 140 10.70 -9.76 9.37
CA GLU A 140 11.08 -8.41 9.76
C GLU A 140 10.00 -7.36 9.48
N GLY A 141 9.22 -7.55 8.40
CA GLY A 141 8.21 -6.60 7.95
C GLY A 141 6.81 -6.83 8.53
N ALA A 142 6.49 -8.07 8.95
CA ALA A 142 5.13 -8.47 9.32
C ALA A 142 4.54 -7.64 10.45
N ALA A 143 5.35 -7.27 11.46
CA ALA A 143 4.89 -6.38 12.51
C ALA A 143 4.52 -4.98 11.97
N CYS A 144 5.30 -4.42 11.06
CA CYS A 144 4.98 -3.13 10.45
C CYS A 144 3.68 -3.19 9.62
N GLU A 145 3.44 -4.32 8.95
CA GLU A 145 2.23 -4.52 8.14
C GLU A 145 0.99 -4.76 9.00
N LEU A 146 1.11 -5.50 10.10
CA LEU A 146 0.00 -5.80 11.01
C LEU A 146 -0.58 -4.53 11.65
N PHE A 147 0.29 -3.56 11.96
CA PHE A 147 -0.11 -2.25 12.51
C PHE A 147 -0.20 -1.16 11.44
N SER A 148 -0.18 -1.51 10.15
CA SER A 148 -0.30 -0.54 9.07
C SER A 148 -1.72 0.04 9.00
N PRO A 149 -1.90 1.28 8.52
CA PRO A 149 -3.24 1.85 8.35
C PRO A 149 -4.18 0.98 7.50
N VAL A 150 -3.63 0.23 6.55
CA VAL A 150 -4.43 -0.67 5.69
C VAL A 150 -4.92 -1.87 6.48
N ALA A 151 -4.09 -2.50 7.32
CA ALA A 151 -4.56 -3.58 8.20
C ALA A 151 -5.55 -3.08 9.26
N LEU A 152 -5.42 -1.83 9.71
CA LEU A 152 -6.40 -1.25 10.65
C LEU A 152 -7.74 -0.95 9.97
N ALA A 153 -7.74 -0.58 8.69
CA ALA A 153 -8.95 -0.20 7.95
C ALA A 153 -9.68 -1.39 7.29
N TYR A 154 -8.99 -2.50 7.04
CA TYR A 154 -9.52 -3.65 6.30
C TYR A 154 -9.28 -4.95 7.07
N ASP A 155 -10.35 -5.55 7.58
CA ASP A 155 -10.31 -6.76 8.39
C ASP A 155 -9.68 -7.93 7.62
N GLU A 156 -9.94 -8.08 6.33
CA GLU A 156 -9.39 -9.15 5.50
C GLU A 156 -7.86 -9.05 5.38
N VAL A 157 -7.33 -7.81 5.35
CA VAL A 157 -5.88 -7.59 5.36
C VAL A 157 -5.32 -7.89 6.75
N ARG A 158 -6.00 -7.43 7.82
CA ARG A 158 -5.58 -7.69 9.20
C ARG A 158 -5.49 -9.18 9.48
N ASP A 159 -6.53 -9.92 9.12
CA ASP A 159 -6.63 -11.36 9.35
C ASP A 159 -5.51 -12.11 8.61
N ALA A 160 -5.28 -11.78 7.34
CA ALA A 160 -4.25 -12.42 6.55
C ALA A 160 -2.83 -12.16 7.08
N VAL A 161 -2.54 -10.92 7.51
CA VAL A 161 -1.23 -10.58 8.12
C VAL A 161 -1.11 -11.20 9.51
N ARG A 162 -2.19 -11.23 10.29
CA ARG A 162 -2.22 -11.85 11.63
C ARG A 162 -1.95 -13.35 11.55
N GLU A 163 -2.55 -14.05 10.59
CA GLU A 163 -2.29 -15.48 10.35
C GLU A 163 -0.80 -15.73 10.11
N PHE A 164 -0.17 -14.96 9.22
CA PHE A 164 1.28 -15.03 8.99
C PHE A 164 2.10 -14.80 10.27
N VAL A 165 1.71 -13.82 11.09
CA VAL A 165 2.39 -13.51 12.36
C VAL A 165 2.23 -14.63 13.38
N LEU A 166 1.05 -15.26 13.47
CA LEU A 166 0.81 -16.38 14.37
C LEU A 166 1.66 -17.61 13.98
N ASP A 167 1.75 -17.91 12.67
CA ASP A 167 2.57 -19.00 12.15
C ASP A 167 4.07 -18.81 12.41
N HIS A 168 4.53 -17.56 12.50
CA HIS A 168 5.94 -17.20 12.69
C HIS A 168 6.21 -16.48 14.02
N VAL A 169 5.34 -16.63 15.02
CA VAL A 169 5.35 -15.79 16.24
C VAL A 169 6.70 -15.80 16.96
N GLY A 170 7.37 -16.95 17.01
CA GLY A 170 8.68 -17.08 17.66
C GLY A 170 9.76 -16.22 17.02
N GLU A 171 9.74 -16.09 15.70
CA GLU A 171 10.70 -15.29 14.94
C GLU A 171 10.28 -13.82 14.90
N VAL A 172 9.00 -13.54 14.64
CA VAL A 172 8.47 -12.17 14.56
C VAL A 172 8.65 -11.44 15.88
N SER A 173 8.35 -12.09 17.02
CA SER A 173 8.46 -11.47 18.35
C SER A 173 9.89 -11.09 18.75
N ALA A 174 10.90 -11.71 18.13
CA ALA A 174 12.31 -11.39 18.36
C ALA A 174 12.77 -10.15 17.59
N THR A 175 12.06 -9.74 16.54
CA THR A 175 12.44 -8.63 15.66
C THR A 175 12.41 -7.28 16.37
N ALA A 176 13.21 -6.33 15.86
CA ALA A 176 13.18 -4.95 16.32
C ALA A 176 11.82 -4.29 16.02
N ALA A 177 11.25 -4.57 14.85
CA ALA A 177 9.97 -4.05 14.42
C ALA A 177 8.83 -4.43 15.38
N TRP A 178 8.79 -5.69 15.83
CA TRP A 178 7.82 -6.13 16.84
C TRP A 178 7.94 -5.38 18.16
N LYS A 179 9.17 -5.23 18.67
CA LYS A 179 9.43 -4.51 19.93
C LYS A 179 9.01 -3.04 19.84
N GLU A 180 9.32 -2.40 18.72
CA GLU A 180 8.92 -1.01 18.47
C GLU A 180 7.40 -0.89 18.36
N ALA A 181 6.75 -1.75 17.58
CA ALA A 181 5.30 -1.75 17.40
C ALA A 181 4.56 -2.03 18.71
N SER A 182 4.98 -3.03 19.47
CA SER A 182 4.42 -3.36 20.79
C SER A 182 4.58 -2.21 21.79
N THR A 183 5.74 -1.54 21.78
CA THR A 183 5.98 -0.36 22.63
C THR A 183 5.08 0.80 22.23
N LYS A 184 4.92 1.05 20.93
CA LYS A 184 4.02 2.10 20.42
C LYS A 184 2.56 1.80 20.77
N ALA A 185 2.11 0.55 20.64
CA ALA A 185 0.76 0.13 21.02
C ALA A 185 0.50 0.38 22.52
N ALA A 186 1.45 0.00 23.38
CA ALA A 186 1.36 0.23 24.82
C ALA A 186 1.37 1.73 25.20
N GLN A 187 2.12 2.56 24.47
CA GLN A 187 2.24 4.00 24.75
C GLN A 187 1.09 4.83 24.18
N ARG A 188 0.61 4.50 22.99
CA ARG A 188 -0.36 5.34 22.26
C ARG A 188 -1.82 5.01 22.56
N SER A 189 -2.12 3.86 23.19
CA SER A 189 -3.50 3.47 23.58
C SER A 189 -4.55 3.80 22.51
N THR A 190 -4.21 3.64 21.22
CA THR A 190 -5.21 3.75 20.16
C THR A 190 -6.05 2.48 20.21
N GLU A 191 -7.37 2.64 20.19
CA GLU A 191 -8.34 1.54 20.29
C GLU A 191 -8.02 0.43 19.28
N ASP A 192 -7.66 0.81 18.04
CA ASP A 192 -7.32 -0.13 16.97
C ASP A 192 -6.05 -0.95 17.25
N ALA A 193 -5.03 -0.36 17.86
CA ALA A 193 -3.79 -1.07 18.18
C ALA A 193 -3.98 -2.04 19.36
N LEU A 194 -4.83 -1.66 20.31
CA LEU A 194 -5.22 -2.54 21.41
C LEU A 194 -6.06 -3.72 20.89
N MET A 195 -6.99 -3.46 19.98
CA MET A 195 -7.79 -4.51 19.31
C MET A 195 -6.88 -5.54 18.63
N VAL A 196 -5.95 -5.09 17.77
CA VAL A 196 -4.97 -5.97 17.11
C VAL A 196 -4.18 -6.81 18.11
N MET A 197 -3.72 -6.21 19.22
CA MET A 197 -2.96 -6.93 20.24
C MET A 197 -3.82 -7.97 20.98
N MET A 198 -5.07 -7.64 21.30
CA MET A 198 -6.01 -8.55 21.95
C MET A 198 -6.34 -9.75 21.04
N GLU A 199 -6.66 -9.50 19.76
CA GLU A 199 -6.87 -10.55 18.76
C GLU A 199 -5.65 -11.48 18.66
N LEU A 200 -4.44 -10.94 18.74
CA LEU A 200 -3.21 -11.74 18.70
C LEU A 200 -3.02 -12.58 19.97
N PHE A 201 -3.30 -12.05 21.16
CA PHE A 201 -3.26 -12.81 22.41
C PHE A 201 -4.28 -13.95 22.45
N GLU A 202 -5.51 -13.70 21.96
CA GLU A 202 -6.52 -14.74 21.79
C GLU A 202 -6.03 -15.85 20.85
N GLY A 203 -5.39 -15.48 19.74
CA GLY A 203 -4.81 -16.43 18.78
C GLY A 203 -3.68 -17.29 19.37
N LEU A 204 -2.94 -16.77 20.34
CA LEU A 204 -1.88 -17.50 21.06
C LEU A 204 -2.40 -18.34 22.24
N GLY A 205 -3.72 -18.35 22.48
CA GLY A 205 -4.31 -19.07 23.61
C GLY A 205 -3.98 -18.47 24.98
N VAL A 206 -3.48 -17.23 25.01
CA VAL A 206 -3.22 -16.48 26.24
C VAL A 206 -4.49 -15.71 26.57
N SER A 207 -5.40 -16.34 27.34
CA SER A 207 -6.53 -15.60 27.93
C SER A 207 -5.98 -14.52 28.85
N ALA A 208 -6.46 -13.29 28.68
CA ALA A 208 -6.19 -12.15 29.56
C ALA A 208 -6.55 -12.44 31.03
#